data_AF-A0A2V9KGU9-F1
#
_entry.id   AF-A0A2V9KGU9-F1
#
_cell.length_a   1.000
_cell.length_b   1.000
_cell.length_c   1.000
_cell.angle_alpha   90.00
_cell.angle_beta   90.00
_cell.angle_gamma   90.00
#
_symmetry.space_group_name_H-M   'P 1'
#
loop_
_entity.id
_entity.type
_entity.pdbx_description
1 polymer ?
#
loop_
_entity_poly.entity_id
_entity_poly.type
_entity_poly.pdbx_seq_one_letter_code
_entity_poly.pdbx_strand_id
1 'polypeptide(L)'
;MLDLLYPPPPPGEIRSLRRKIRRARRALSDARNCDMHIERVRSARRRKRAARRETWTAVEHYLLERRAEHFERALRKLSKVNLAVLYVHLRHFLSAEGSASLVRQPTDHALHAHHHGSGQALDERDSYQRIGATLGRLHGAFRSQVELAERDPRGPVVHGVRIAAKRLRYLIEVFEELEAAGSAEALAWLRALQQHLGNWHDLDVLEELMIEMVARPHFLRDHLDLALEVQKLILKNRETKQVFLDRTFQMLRE
;
A
#
# COMPACT_ATOMS: atom_id res chain seq x y z
N MET A 1 0.03 11.03 6.55
CA MET A 1 0.84 12.24 6.72
C MET A 1 0.45 13.39 5.78
N LEU A 2 0.83 13.43 4.49
CA LEU A 2 0.49 14.60 3.62
C LEU A 2 -1.02 14.90 3.54
N ASP A 3 -1.86 13.87 3.54
CA ASP A 3 -3.34 14.03 3.54
C ASP A 3 -3.89 14.55 4.88
N LEU A 4 -3.10 14.43 5.95
CA LEU A 4 -3.42 14.92 7.30
C LEU A 4 -2.94 16.37 7.44
N LEU A 5 -1.72 16.67 6.99
CA LEU A 5 -1.10 18.00 7.04
C LEU A 5 -1.80 18.99 6.09
N TYR A 6 -2.26 18.50 4.92
CA TYR A 6 -2.89 19.33 3.90
C TYR A 6 -4.30 18.80 3.54
N PRO A 7 -5.32 19.18 4.33
CA PRO A 7 -6.70 18.80 4.04
C PRO A 7 -7.20 19.42 2.72
N PRO A 8 -8.26 18.85 2.12
CA PRO A 8 -8.80 19.35 0.87
C PRO A 8 -9.48 20.72 1.00
N PRO A 9 -9.34 21.61 -0.01
CA PRO A 9 -8.49 21.45 -1.20
C PRO A 9 -7.01 21.76 -0.88
N PRO A 10 -6.06 20.85 -1.17
CA PRO A 10 -4.66 21.12 -0.87
C PRO A 10 -4.03 22.02 -1.95
N PRO A 11 -2.97 22.77 -1.62
CA PRO A 11 -2.24 23.61 -2.57
C PRO A 11 -1.82 22.86 -3.84
N GLY A 12 -1.74 23.58 -4.97
CA GLY A 12 -1.37 23.01 -6.27
C GLY A 12 -0.07 22.19 -6.23
N GLU A 13 0.90 22.68 -5.49
CA GLU A 13 2.23 22.06 -5.34
C GLU A 13 2.15 20.75 -4.55
N ILE A 14 1.40 20.71 -3.44
CA ILE A 14 1.15 19.49 -2.67
C ILE A 14 0.39 18.45 -3.51
N ARG A 15 -0.58 18.88 -4.32
CA ARG A 15 -1.26 17.98 -5.28
C ARG A 15 -0.27 17.38 -6.28
N SER A 16 0.64 18.19 -6.82
CA SER A 16 1.69 17.76 -7.75
C SER A 16 2.64 16.76 -7.09
N LEU A 17 3.12 17.08 -5.88
CA LEU A 17 3.98 16.23 -5.06
C LEU A 17 3.35 14.86 -4.79
N ARG A 18 2.10 14.84 -4.31
CA ARG A 18 1.32 13.60 -4.09
C ARG A 18 1.22 12.76 -5.36
N ARG A 19 0.94 13.39 -6.51
CA ARG A 19 0.86 12.70 -7.80
C ARG A 19 2.19 12.06 -8.18
N LYS A 20 3.32 12.76 -7.99
CA LYS A 20 4.66 12.26 -8.29
C LYS A 20 5.07 11.09 -7.37
N ILE A 21 4.89 11.23 -6.05
CA ILE A 21 5.15 10.14 -5.08
C ILE A 21 4.32 8.90 -5.44
N ARG A 22 3.03 9.08 -5.73
CA ARG A 22 2.14 7.97 -6.11
C ARG A 22 2.59 7.30 -7.41
N ARG A 23 3.05 8.07 -8.40
CA ARG A 23 3.59 7.53 -9.67
C ARG A 23 4.87 6.73 -9.42
N ALA A 24 5.81 7.27 -8.63
CA ALA A 24 7.05 6.58 -8.29
C ALA A 24 6.79 5.25 -7.57
N ARG A 25 5.94 5.27 -6.52
CA ARG A 25 5.55 4.05 -5.79
C ARG A 25 4.91 3.01 -6.70
N ARG A 26 3.96 3.41 -7.55
CA ARG A 26 3.28 2.51 -8.50
C ARG A 26 4.25 1.91 -9.50
N ALA A 27 5.25 2.68 -9.96
CA ALA A 27 6.25 2.18 -10.91
C ALA A 27 7.05 1.00 -10.33
N LEU A 28 7.35 1.02 -9.02
CA LEU A 28 8.11 -0.03 -8.34
C LEU A 28 7.26 -1.20 -7.83
N SER A 29 5.93 -1.06 -7.82
CA SER A 29 5.04 -2.01 -7.14
C SER A 29 5.10 -3.41 -7.76
N ASP A 30 5.09 -3.49 -9.10
CA ASP A 30 5.07 -4.78 -9.79
C ASP A 30 6.38 -5.57 -9.57
N ALA A 31 7.53 -4.88 -9.63
CA ALA A 31 8.83 -5.51 -9.37
C ALA A 31 8.92 -6.03 -7.92
N ARG A 32 8.42 -5.24 -6.95
CA ARG A 32 8.36 -5.65 -5.54
C ARG A 32 7.43 -6.85 -5.32
N ASN A 33 6.32 -6.92 -6.05
CA ASN A 33 5.42 -8.08 -6.01
C ASN A 33 6.16 -9.33 -6.51
N CYS A 34 6.86 -9.24 -7.64
CA CYS A 34 7.70 -10.35 -8.12
C CYS A 34 8.73 -10.79 -7.07
N ASP A 35 9.45 -9.86 -6.43
CA ASP A 35 10.42 -10.19 -5.37
C ASP A 35 9.78 -11.01 -4.23
N MET A 36 8.58 -10.59 -3.80
CA MET A 36 7.84 -11.30 -2.75
C MET A 36 7.41 -12.71 -3.20
N HIS A 37 6.90 -12.85 -4.42
CA HIS A 37 6.47 -14.16 -4.94
C HIS A 37 7.66 -15.10 -5.20
N ILE A 38 8.80 -14.58 -5.68
CA ILE A 38 10.03 -15.35 -5.83
C ILE A 38 10.44 -15.94 -4.48
N GLU A 39 10.44 -15.15 -3.41
CA GLU A 39 10.79 -15.64 -2.07
C GLU A 39 9.79 -16.68 -1.56
N ARG A 40 8.50 -16.48 -1.84
CA ARG A 40 7.44 -17.44 -1.50
C ARG A 40 7.63 -18.78 -2.22
N VAL A 41 7.94 -18.76 -3.51
CA VAL A 41 8.20 -19.97 -4.32
C VAL A 41 9.47 -20.67 -3.85
N ARG A 42 10.55 -19.92 -3.59
CA ARG A 42 11.80 -20.47 -3.01
C ARG A 42 11.55 -21.14 -1.68
N SER A 43 10.76 -20.51 -0.81
CA SER A 43 10.34 -21.08 0.47
C SER A 43 9.53 -22.37 0.29
N ALA A 44 8.58 -22.40 -0.65
CA ALA A 44 7.81 -23.59 -0.97
C ALA A 44 8.72 -24.74 -1.46
N ARG A 45 9.72 -24.43 -2.30
CA ARG A 45 10.68 -25.39 -2.83
C ARG A 45 11.60 -25.98 -1.75
N ARG A 46 11.91 -25.24 -0.68
CA ARG A 46 12.74 -25.71 0.45
C ARG A 46 12.01 -26.69 1.37
N ARG A 47 10.67 -26.67 1.43
CA ARG A 47 9.91 -27.55 2.33
C ARG A 47 9.91 -28.99 1.78
N LYS A 48 10.44 -29.95 2.55
CA LYS A 48 10.66 -31.37 2.19
C LYS A 48 9.35 -32.11 1.84
N ARG A 49 8.96 -32.06 0.57
CA ARG A 49 8.19 -33.07 -0.20
C ARG A 49 8.25 -32.61 -1.66
N ALA A 50 9.18 -33.19 -2.42
CA ALA A 50 9.53 -32.81 -3.79
C ALA A 50 8.43 -33.09 -4.85
N ALA A 51 7.18 -33.34 -4.43
CA ALA A 51 6.06 -33.31 -5.36
C ALA A 51 5.98 -31.89 -5.92
N ARG A 52 6.11 -31.75 -7.25
CA ARG A 52 6.05 -30.47 -7.97
C ARG A 52 7.28 -29.55 -7.82
N ARG A 53 8.46 -30.07 -7.47
CA ARG A 53 9.71 -29.27 -7.43
C ARG A 53 10.00 -28.62 -8.79
N GLU A 54 9.80 -29.38 -9.87
CA GLU A 54 9.96 -28.91 -11.24
C GLU A 54 8.94 -27.82 -11.58
N THR A 55 7.67 -28.02 -11.23
CA THR A 55 6.61 -27.02 -11.38
C THR A 55 6.96 -25.70 -10.67
N TRP A 56 7.42 -25.75 -9.41
CA TRP A 56 7.85 -24.56 -8.69
C TRP A 56 9.07 -23.90 -9.32
N THR A 57 9.96 -24.68 -9.95
CA THR A 57 11.13 -24.14 -10.66
C THR A 57 10.70 -23.40 -11.93
N ALA A 58 9.72 -23.94 -12.67
CA ALA A 58 9.14 -23.27 -13.83
C ALA A 58 8.45 -21.95 -13.43
N VAL A 59 7.69 -21.95 -12.32
CA VAL A 59 7.08 -20.73 -11.77
C VAL A 59 8.15 -19.73 -11.32
N GLU A 60 9.22 -20.17 -10.65
CA GLU A 60 10.34 -19.28 -10.27
C GLU A 60 10.98 -18.62 -11.49
N HIS A 61 11.24 -19.40 -12.55
CA HIS A 61 11.80 -18.88 -13.80
C HIS A 61 10.91 -17.81 -14.43
N TYR A 62 9.61 -18.10 -14.57
CA TYR A 62 8.62 -17.14 -15.06
C TYR A 62 8.61 -15.84 -14.24
N LEU A 63 8.65 -15.95 -12.91
CA LEU A 63 8.66 -14.78 -12.03
C LEU A 63 9.94 -13.94 -12.18
N LEU A 64 11.08 -14.57 -12.42
CA LEU A 64 12.35 -13.88 -12.68
C LEU A 64 12.31 -13.10 -14.00
N GLU A 65 11.77 -13.70 -15.07
CA GLU A 65 11.54 -13.02 -16.35
C GLU A 65 10.63 -11.79 -16.15
N ARG A 66 9.49 -11.98 -15.49
CA ARG A 66 8.54 -10.88 -15.23
C ARG A 66 9.15 -9.78 -14.39
N ARG A 67 9.91 -10.14 -13.35
CA ARG A 67 10.63 -9.17 -12.51
C ARG A 67 11.54 -8.28 -13.35
N ALA A 68 12.32 -8.85 -14.27
CA ALA A 68 13.19 -8.09 -15.16
C ALA A 68 12.40 -7.11 -16.04
N GLU A 69 11.34 -7.58 -16.70
CA GLU A 69 10.45 -6.73 -17.51
C GLU A 69 9.85 -5.57 -16.69
N HIS A 70 9.33 -5.88 -15.50
CA HIS A 70 8.72 -4.88 -14.62
C HIS A 70 9.75 -3.87 -14.10
N PHE A 71 10.96 -4.32 -13.78
CA PHE A 71 12.03 -3.45 -13.32
C PHE A 71 12.50 -2.48 -14.41
N GLU A 72 12.68 -2.93 -15.64
CA GLU A 72 13.02 -2.05 -16.78
C GLU A 72 11.90 -1.02 -17.05
N ARG A 73 10.64 -1.44 -16.98
CA ARG A 73 9.48 -0.53 -17.08
C ARG A 73 9.47 0.46 -15.92
N ALA A 74 9.83 0.03 -14.71
CA ALA A 74 9.93 0.89 -13.54
C ALA A 74 11.01 1.96 -13.73
N LEU A 75 12.21 1.59 -14.16
CA LEU A 75 13.30 2.52 -14.44
C LEU A 75 12.90 3.59 -15.47
N ARG A 76 12.28 3.16 -16.59
CA ARG A 76 11.75 4.09 -17.62
C ARG A 76 10.67 5.04 -17.09
N LYS A 77 9.85 4.60 -16.14
CA LYS A 77 8.83 5.46 -15.51
C LYS A 77 9.46 6.41 -14.49
N LEU A 78 10.43 5.95 -13.71
CA LEU A 78 11.10 6.73 -12.66
C LEU A 78 12.00 7.83 -13.23
N SER A 79 12.69 7.58 -14.35
CA SER A 79 13.48 8.62 -15.03
C SER A 79 12.62 9.84 -15.41
N LYS A 80 11.34 9.62 -15.77
CA LYS A 80 10.37 10.68 -16.07
C LYS A 80 9.83 11.42 -14.85
N VAL A 81 9.95 10.86 -13.64
CA VAL A 81 9.46 11.50 -12.41
C VAL A 81 10.45 12.53 -11.86
N ASN A 82 11.74 12.45 -12.25
CA ASN A 82 12.85 13.24 -11.73
C ASN A 82 12.85 13.27 -10.18
N LEU A 83 13.32 12.16 -9.59
CA LEU A 83 13.31 11.96 -8.14
C LEU A 83 14.15 12.99 -7.37
N ALA A 84 15.19 13.56 -7.99
CA ALA A 84 16.01 14.59 -7.37
C ALA A 84 15.18 15.88 -7.13
N VAL A 85 14.46 16.35 -8.15
CA VAL A 85 13.55 17.49 -8.03
C VAL A 85 12.44 17.20 -7.02
N LEU A 86 11.92 15.96 -7.01
CA LEU A 86 10.93 15.53 -6.02
C LEU A 86 11.44 15.67 -4.59
N TYR A 87 12.66 15.20 -4.32
CA TYR A 87 13.29 15.27 -2.99
C TYR A 87 13.50 16.71 -2.53
N VAL A 88 14.04 17.57 -3.40
CA VAL A 88 14.26 18.98 -3.08
C VAL A 88 12.94 19.68 -2.74
N HIS A 89 11.89 19.45 -3.54
CA HIS A 89 10.58 20.03 -3.26
C HIS A 89 10.02 19.53 -1.92
N LEU A 90 10.06 18.21 -1.68
CA LEU A 90 9.58 17.63 -0.43
C LEU A 90 10.32 18.20 0.78
N ARG A 91 11.65 18.30 0.72
CA ARG A 91 12.47 18.88 1.79
C ARG A 91 12.09 20.34 2.03
N HIS A 92 11.93 21.13 0.98
CA HIS A 92 11.53 22.54 1.11
C HIS A 92 10.19 22.69 1.84
N PHE A 93 9.16 21.90 1.49
CA PHE A 93 7.87 21.93 2.19
C PHE A 93 8.00 21.57 3.67
N LEU A 94 8.69 20.47 3.98
CA LEU A 94 8.84 20.01 5.36
C LEU A 94 9.68 20.99 6.20
N SER A 95 10.69 21.65 5.60
CA SER A 95 11.53 22.62 6.29
C SER A 95 10.88 24.01 6.43
N ALA A 96 10.07 24.45 5.45
CA ALA A 96 9.36 25.73 5.52
C ALA A 96 8.29 25.73 6.63
N GLU A 97 7.59 24.62 6.83
CA GLU A 97 6.64 24.47 7.95
C GLU A 97 7.33 24.28 9.30
N GLY A 98 8.49 23.60 9.35
CA GLY A 98 9.29 23.47 10.58
C GLY A 98 9.94 24.77 11.04
N SER A 99 10.25 25.68 10.11
CA SER A 99 10.92 26.97 10.40
C SER A 99 9.95 28.05 10.88
N ALA A 100 8.66 27.95 10.54
CA ALA A 100 7.62 28.85 11.04
C ALA A 100 7.36 28.71 12.55
N SER A 101 7.82 27.63 13.20
CA SER A 101 7.63 27.38 14.63
C SER A 101 8.85 27.72 15.50
N LEU A 102 10.05 27.91 14.92
CA LEU A 102 11.31 27.99 15.69
C LEU A 102 12.04 29.35 15.67
N VAL A 103 11.53 30.39 15.00
CA VAL A 103 12.14 31.72 15.05
C VAL A 103 11.09 32.78 15.37
N ARG A 104 10.79 32.92 16.67
CA ARG A 104 10.18 34.15 17.21
C ARG A 104 11.08 34.67 18.32
N GLN A 105 12.22 35.24 17.93
CA GLN A 105 12.94 36.16 18.81
C GLN A 105 12.30 37.55 18.70
N PRO A 106 12.03 38.23 19.82
CA PRO A 106 11.51 39.59 19.80
C PRO A 106 12.67 40.55 19.57
N THR A 107 12.70 41.21 18.43
CA THR A 107 13.45 42.48 18.32
C THR A 107 12.54 43.52 17.70
N ASP A 108 12.34 44.58 18.48
CA ASP A 108 11.77 45.84 18.05
C ASP A 108 12.54 46.39 16.84
N HIS A 109 11.82 46.76 15.78
CA HIS A 109 11.85 48.10 15.18
C HIS A 109 11.05 48.15 13.87
N ALA A 110 9.99 48.97 13.91
CA ALA A 110 9.48 49.89 12.89
C ALA A 110 9.43 49.50 11.38
N LEU A 111 8.18 49.54 10.88
CA LEU A 111 7.73 50.16 9.62
C LEU A 111 8.27 49.59 8.29
N HIS A 112 7.47 48.72 7.65
CA HIS A 112 6.85 48.94 6.32
C HIS A 112 6.30 47.64 5.70
N ALA A 113 5.14 47.81 5.03
CA ALA A 113 4.70 47.13 3.82
C ALA A 113 4.27 45.63 3.85
N HIS A 114 2.95 45.47 3.74
CA HIS A 114 2.22 44.42 3.01
C HIS A 114 3.01 43.19 2.53
N HIS A 115 2.92 42.11 3.29
CA HIS A 115 2.84 40.76 2.72
C HIS A 115 1.72 39.99 3.41
N HIS A 116 0.67 39.70 2.63
CA HIS A 116 -0.37 38.74 2.99
C HIS A 116 0.26 37.36 3.16
N GLY A 117 0.19 36.85 4.38
CA GLY A 117 0.61 35.50 4.73
C GLY A 117 0.26 35.27 6.19
N SER A 118 -1.03 35.29 6.50
CA SER A 118 -1.57 34.98 7.82
C SER A 118 -1.16 33.57 8.24
N GLY A 119 -0.02 33.47 8.94
CA GLY A 119 0.24 32.41 9.88
C GLY A 119 -0.75 32.57 11.04
N GLN A 120 -2.01 32.21 10.80
CA GLN A 120 -2.91 31.90 11.89
C GLN A 120 -2.31 30.69 12.59
N ALA A 121 -1.95 30.87 13.87
CA ALA A 121 -1.85 29.76 14.80
C ALA A 121 -3.07 28.88 14.55
N LEU A 122 -2.85 27.66 14.05
CA LEU A 122 -3.93 26.69 13.91
C LEU A 122 -4.48 26.51 15.31
N ASP A 123 -5.69 27.02 15.57
CA ASP A 123 -6.37 26.82 16.84
C ASP A 123 -6.36 25.30 17.11
N GLU A 124 -5.78 24.89 18.25
CA GLU A 124 -5.57 23.47 18.53
C GLU A 124 -6.89 22.69 18.42
N ARG A 125 -8.00 23.35 18.76
CA ARG A 125 -9.38 22.86 18.61
C ARG A 125 -9.76 22.55 17.16
N ASP A 126 -9.40 23.43 16.23
CA ASP A 126 -9.61 23.22 14.80
C ASP A 126 -8.82 22.00 14.29
N SER A 127 -7.62 21.79 14.82
CA SER A 127 -6.76 20.68 14.45
C SER A 127 -7.36 19.34 14.90
N TYR A 128 -7.81 19.23 16.16
CA TYR A 128 -8.47 18.02 16.66
C TYR A 128 -9.78 17.70 15.93
N GLN A 129 -10.60 18.71 15.61
CA GLN A 129 -11.83 18.52 14.84
C GLN A 129 -11.55 17.97 13.43
N ARG A 130 -10.54 18.51 12.74
CA ARG A 130 -10.13 18.03 11.41
C ARG A 130 -9.61 16.60 11.44
N ILE A 131 -8.83 16.27 12.47
CA ILE A 131 -8.30 14.92 12.70
C ILE A 131 -9.46 13.94 12.96
N GLY A 132 -10.39 14.29 13.85
CA GLY A 132 -11.58 13.49 14.14
C GLY A 132 -12.48 13.27 12.92
N ALA A 133 -12.72 14.32 12.13
CA ALA A 133 -13.46 14.20 10.87
C ALA A 133 -12.75 13.29 9.86
N THR A 134 -11.41 13.32 9.82
CA THR A 134 -10.60 12.45 8.96
C THR A 134 -10.68 10.99 9.40
N LEU A 135 -10.58 10.73 10.71
CA LEU A 135 -10.80 9.41 11.29
C LEU A 135 -12.19 8.88 10.93
N GLY A 136 -13.24 9.67 11.16
CA GLY A 136 -14.62 9.29 10.83
C GLY A 136 -14.79 8.92 9.35
N ARG A 137 -14.24 9.71 8.43
CA ARG A 137 -14.27 9.40 6.99
C ARG A 137 -13.52 8.13 6.63
N LEU A 138 -12.31 7.91 7.18
CA LEU A 138 -11.52 6.71 6.89
C LEU A 138 -12.15 5.46 7.48
N HIS A 139 -12.69 5.55 8.70
CA HIS A 139 -13.42 4.47 9.35
C HIS A 139 -14.71 4.14 8.58
N GLY A 140 -15.49 5.14 8.16
CA GLY A 140 -16.67 4.94 7.32
C GLY A 140 -16.33 4.27 5.99
N ALA A 141 -15.27 4.74 5.31
CA ALA A 141 -14.81 4.13 4.07
C ALA A 141 -14.34 2.68 4.26
N PHE A 142 -13.69 2.37 5.39
CA PHE A 142 -13.32 1.00 5.75
C PHE A 142 -14.55 0.12 5.95
N ARG A 143 -15.53 0.58 6.73
CA ARG A 143 -16.80 -0.15 6.95
C ARG A 143 -17.55 -0.42 5.66
N SER A 144 -17.70 0.59 4.78
CA SER A 144 -18.38 0.39 3.49
C SER A 144 -17.68 -0.64 2.60
N GLN A 145 -16.35 -0.72 2.65
CA GLN A 145 -15.61 -1.77 1.92
C GLN A 145 -15.83 -3.15 2.54
N VAL A 146 -15.89 -3.26 3.87
CA VAL A 146 -16.20 -4.51 4.56
C VAL A 146 -17.60 -5.00 4.19
N GLU A 147 -18.61 -4.14 4.30
CA GLU A 147 -19.99 -4.48 3.94
C GLU A 147 -20.12 -4.94 2.47
N LEU A 148 -19.37 -4.32 1.57
CA LEU A 148 -19.32 -4.75 0.17
C LEU A 148 -18.66 -6.12 0.03
N ALA A 149 -17.55 -6.36 0.74
CA ALA A 149 -16.82 -7.63 0.69
C ALA A 149 -17.61 -8.79 1.30
N GLU A 150 -18.43 -8.54 2.32
CA GLU A 150 -19.32 -9.56 2.90
C GLU A 150 -20.40 -10.01 1.92
N ARG A 151 -20.90 -9.10 1.08
CA ARG A 151 -21.91 -9.40 0.05
C ARG A 151 -21.29 -10.00 -1.21
N ASP A 152 -20.11 -9.53 -1.58
CA ASP A 152 -19.43 -9.89 -2.83
C ASP A 152 -17.91 -10.01 -2.60
N PRO A 153 -17.43 -11.16 -2.11
CA PRO A 153 -16.03 -11.38 -1.73
C PRO A 153 -15.08 -11.58 -2.92
N ARG A 154 -15.30 -10.90 -4.05
CA ARG A 154 -14.41 -10.95 -5.21
C ARG A 154 -13.10 -10.22 -4.94
N GLY A 155 -12.04 -10.64 -5.64
CA GLY A 155 -10.69 -10.16 -5.38
C GLY A 155 -10.51 -8.64 -5.37
N PRO A 156 -11.06 -7.89 -6.35
CA PRO A 156 -11.02 -6.43 -6.33
C PRO A 156 -11.71 -5.78 -5.12
N VAL A 157 -12.78 -6.41 -4.60
CA VAL A 157 -13.54 -5.92 -3.45
C VAL A 157 -12.75 -6.15 -2.16
N VAL A 158 -12.22 -7.35 -1.95
CA VAL A 158 -11.36 -7.68 -0.80
C VAL A 158 -10.09 -6.83 -0.80
N HIS A 159 -9.51 -6.57 -1.98
CA HIS A 159 -8.40 -5.63 -2.12
C HIS A 159 -8.78 -4.20 -1.69
N GLY A 160 -10.02 -3.78 -1.91
CA GLY A 160 -10.58 -2.53 -1.41
C GLY A 160 -10.54 -2.43 0.12
N VAL A 161 -10.96 -3.48 0.83
CA VAL A 161 -10.86 -3.59 2.31
C VAL A 161 -9.41 -3.43 2.76
N ARG A 162 -8.47 -4.14 2.12
CA ARG A 162 -7.03 -4.03 2.40
C ARG A 162 -6.51 -2.61 2.27
N ILE A 163 -6.91 -1.88 1.21
CA ILE A 163 -6.49 -0.48 1.02
C ILE A 163 -7.07 0.40 2.12
N ALA A 164 -8.36 0.24 2.45
CA ALA A 164 -9.01 1.05 3.47
C ALA A 164 -8.41 0.79 4.86
N ALA A 165 -8.17 -0.47 5.23
CA ALA A 165 -7.48 -0.85 6.45
C ALA A 165 -6.07 -0.24 6.54
N LYS A 166 -5.31 -0.22 5.43
CA LYS A 166 -3.98 0.45 5.37
C LYS A 166 -4.07 1.92 5.66
N ARG A 167 -5.04 2.62 5.07
CA ARG A 167 -5.24 4.05 5.30
C ARG A 167 -5.62 4.35 6.73
N LEU A 168 -6.53 3.56 7.30
CA LEU A 168 -6.95 3.70 8.70
C LEU A 168 -5.75 3.48 9.64
N ARG A 169 -4.97 2.42 9.42
CA ARG A 169 -3.76 2.16 10.21
C ARG A 169 -2.74 3.29 10.11
N TYR A 170 -2.48 3.84 8.93
CA TYR A 170 -1.56 4.98 8.80
C TYR A 170 -2.00 6.22 9.59
N LEU A 171 -3.30 6.38 9.86
CA LEU A 171 -3.79 7.44 10.73
C LEU A 171 -3.63 7.06 12.20
N ILE A 172 -3.98 5.82 12.58
CA ILE A 172 -3.83 5.33 13.95
C ILE A 172 -2.35 5.29 14.39
N GLU A 173 -1.41 5.01 13.48
CA GLU A 173 0.04 5.12 13.75
C GLU A 173 0.40 6.54 14.21
N VAL A 174 -0.17 7.59 13.61
CA VAL A 174 0.04 8.97 14.06
C VAL A 174 -0.58 9.21 15.44
N PHE A 175 -1.72 8.57 15.76
CA PHE A 175 -2.33 8.71 17.09
C PHE A 175 -1.56 7.97 18.17
N GLU A 176 -0.94 6.86 17.82
CA GLU A 176 -0.07 6.12 18.73
C GLU A 176 1.22 6.88 19.02
N GLU A 177 1.82 7.55 18.02
CA GLU A 177 2.93 8.50 18.23
C GLU A 177 2.55 9.70 19.12
N LEU A 178 1.25 10.04 19.19
CA LEU A 178 0.70 11.10 20.04
C LEU A 178 0.13 10.58 21.37
N GLU A 179 0.37 9.30 21.71
CA GLU A 179 -0.08 8.65 22.94
C GLU A 179 -1.60 8.76 23.18
N ALA A 180 -2.40 8.82 22.10
CA ALA A 180 -3.84 8.90 22.23
C ALA A 180 -4.41 7.60 22.83
N ALA A 181 -5.33 7.71 23.78
CA ALA A 181 -5.95 6.56 24.44
C ALA A 181 -6.60 5.59 23.42
N GLY A 182 -6.40 4.28 23.60
CA GLY A 182 -6.96 3.24 22.73
C GLY A 182 -6.27 3.07 21.37
N SER A 183 -5.28 3.90 21.05
CA SER A 183 -4.57 3.85 19.77
C SER A 183 -3.69 2.61 19.63
N ALA A 184 -3.05 2.17 20.71
CA ALA A 184 -2.18 0.99 20.72
C ALA A 184 -2.96 -0.29 20.41
N GLU A 185 -4.13 -0.47 21.05
CA GLU A 185 -5.02 -1.61 20.85
C GLU A 185 -5.59 -1.60 19.42
N ALA A 186 -6.07 -0.45 18.96
CA ALA A 186 -6.57 -0.29 17.60
C ALA A 186 -5.48 -0.58 16.55
N LEU A 187 -4.25 -0.12 16.81
CA LEU A 187 -3.10 -0.37 15.94
C LEU A 187 -2.73 -1.85 15.89
N ALA A 188 -2.71 -2.53 17.04
CA ALA A 188 -2.46 -3.95 17.13
C ALA A 188 -3.49 -4.76 16.35
N TRP A 189 -4.79 -4.46 16.53
CA TRP A 189 -5.87 -5.10 15.80
C TRP A 189 -5.76 -4.87 14.27
N LEU A 190 -5.52 -3.62 13.86
CA LEU A 190 -5.34 -3.29 12.43
C LEU A 190 -4.12 -3.98 11.81
N ARG A 191 -3.02 -4.13 12.56
CA ARG A 191 -1.83 -4.88 12.10
C ARG A 191 -2.17 -6.36 11.90
N ALA A 192 -2.90 -6.98 12.83
CA ALA A 192 -3.32 -8.36 12.71
C ALA A 192 -4.26 -8.57 11.51
N LEU A 193 -5.29 -7.73 11.36
CA LEU A 193 -6.20 -7.76 10.21
C LEU A 193 -5.43 -7.62 8.88
N GLN A 194 -4.50 -6.67 8.82
CA GLN A 194 -3.68 -6.46 7.64
C GLN A 194 -2.73 -7.60 7.33
N GLN A 195 -2.31 -8.40 8.31
CA GLN A 195 -1.49 -9.58 8.05
C GLN A 195 -2.31 -10.65 7.31
N HIS A 196 -3.57 -10.84 7.67
CA HIS A 196 -4.47 -11.79 6.98
C HIS A 196 -4.83 -11.31 5.57
N LEU A 197 -5.28 -10.05 5.43
CA LEU A 197 -5.48 -9.39 4.12
C LEU A 197 -4.16 -9.32 3.31
N GLY A 198 -3.05 -9.24 4.03
CA GLY A 198 -1.66 -9.45 3.64
C GLY A 198 -1.51 -10.68 2.76
N ASN A 199 -1.61 -11.81 3.44
CA ASN A 199 -1.41 -13.14 2.93
C ASN A 199 -2.43 -13.53 1.86
N TRP A 200 -3.70 -13.12 2.03
CA TRP A 200 -4.76 -13.35 1.03
C TRP A 200 -4.40 -12.70 -0.31
N HIS A 201 -3.99 -11.43 -0.30
CA HIS A 201 -3.66 -10.71 -1.53
C HIS A 201 -2.40 -11.26 -2.20
N ASP A 202 -1.41 -11.68 -1.42
CA ASP A 202 -0.20 -12.29 -1.95
C ASP A 202 -0.48 -13.64 -2.63
N LEU A 203 -1.49 -14.38 -2.17
CA LEU A 203 -1.98 -15.56 -2.88
C LEU A 203 -2.77 -15.19 -4.14
N ASP A 204 -3.56 -14.12 -4.09
CA ASP A 204 -4.38 -13.66 -5.22
C ASP A 204 -3.51 -13.24 -6.41
N VAL A 205 -2.49 -12.42 -6.16
CA VAL A 205 -1.53 -12.01 -7.20
C VAL A 205 -0.71 -13.19 -7.71
N LEU A 206 -0.34 -14.15 -6.83
CA LEU A 206 0.37 -15.35 -7.27
C LEU A 206 -0.49 -16.20 -8.22
N GLU A 207 -1.79 -16.32 -7.94
CA GLU A 207 -2.72 -17.00 -8.83
C GLU A 207 -2.81 -16.32 -10.20
N GLU A 208 -2.96 -14.99 -10.23
CA GLU A 208 -2.96 -14.22 -11.49
C GLU A 208 -1.69 -14.49 -12.30
N LEU A 209 -0.51 -14.44 -11.67
CA LEU A 209 0.78 -14.71 -12.33
C LEU A 209 0.88 -16.15 -12.86
N MET A 210 0.37 -17.14 -12.12
CA MET A 210 0.33 -18.53 -12.58
C MET A 210 -0.65 -18.73 -13.75
N ILE A 211 -1.81 -18.05 -13.72
CA ILE A 211 -2.78 -18.07 -14.83
C ILE A 211 -2.16 -17.43 -16.07
N GLU A 212 -1.52 -16.27 -15.93
CA GLU A 212 -0.81 -15.60 -17.02
C GLU A 212 0.28 -16.48 -17.64
N MET A 213 1.02 -17.23 -16.81
CA MET A 213 2.03 -18.20 -17.26
C MET A 213 1.40 -19.32 -18.10
N VAL A 214 0.35 -19.97 -17.60
CA VAL A 214 -0.35 -21.06 -18.30
C VAL A 214 -1.03 -20.58 -19.59
N ALA A 215 -1.49 -19.33 -19.62
CA ALA A 215 -2.13 -18.74 -20.79
C ALA A 215 -1.15 -18.39 -21.93
N ARG A 216 0.16 -18.52 -21.75
CA ARG A 216 1.15 -18.28 -22.81
C ARG A 216 1.09 -19.42 -23.85
N PRO A 217 0.81 -19.14 -25.14
CA PRO A 217 0.64 -20.20 -26.15
C PRO A 217 1.87 -21.12 -26.31
N HIS A 218 3.08 -20.55 -26.31
CA HIS A 218 4.32 -21.32 -26.41
C HIS A 218 4.53 -22.21 -25.18
N PHE A 219 4.30 -21.67 -23.98
CA PHE A 219 4.41 -22.46 -22.74
C PHE A 219 3.44 -23.64 -22.73
N LEU A 220 2.18 -23.41 -23.12
CA LEU A 220 1.19 -24.48 -23.14
C LEU A 220 1.48 -25.55 -24.21
N ARG A 221 2.00 -25.13 -25.37
CA ARG A 221 2.40 -26.04 -26.45
C ARG A 221 3.60 -26.91 -26.05
N ASP A 222 4.62 -26.29 -25.47
CA ASP A 222 5.92 -26.94 -25.23
C ASP A 222 5.99 -27.64 -23.87
N HIS A 223 5.12 -27.28 -22.92
CA HIS A 223 5.16 -27.73 -21.52
C HIS A 223 3.76 -28.04 -20.96
N LEU A 224 2.96 -28.82 -21.70
CA LEU A 224 1.58 -29.15 -21.33
C LEU A 224 1.45 -29.84 -19.96
N ASP A 225 2.34 -30.77 -19.66
CA ASP A 225 2.43 -31.49 -18.39
C ASP A 225 2.70 -30.55 -17.20
N LEU A 226 3.65 -29.63 -17.35
CA LEU A 226 3.92 -28.59 -16.35
C LEU A 226 2.73 -27.65 -16.20
N ALA A 227 2.05 -27.28 -17.28
CA ALA A 227 0.87 -26.45 -17.23
C ALA A 227 -0.26 -27.09 -16.40
N LEU A 228 -0.48 -28.41 -16.53
CA LEU A 228 -1.43 -29.16 -15.70
C LEU A 228 -1.04 -29.13 -14.21
N GLU A 229 0.25 -29.28 -13.88
CA GLU A 229 0.71 -29.18 -12.49
C GLU A 229 0.58 -27.76 -11.92
N VAL A 230 0.82 -26.71 -12.72
CA VAL A 230 0.59 -25.32 -12.32
C VAL A 230 -0.90 -25.08 -12.03
N GLN A 231 -1.80 -25.62 -12.86
CA GLN A 231 -3.25 -25.52 -12.58
C GLN A 231 -3.63 -26.20 -11.26
N LYS A 232 -3.03 -27.35 -10.93
CA LYS A 232 -3.21 -27.97 -9.60
C LYS A 232 -2.66 -27.11 -8.46
N LEU A 233 -1.62 -26.31 -8.68
CA LEU A 233 -1.14 -25.33 -7.71
C LEU A 233 -2.12 -24.16 -7.55
N ILE A 234 -2.71 -23.67 -8.65
CA ILE A 234 -3.76 -22.64 -8.62
C ILE A 234 -4.95 -23.09 -7.77
N LEU A 235 -5.45 -24.32 -7.96
CA LEU A 235 -6.57 -24.84 -7.17
C LEU A 235 -6.24 -24.87 -5.67
N LYS A 236 -5.07 -25.39 -5.29
CA LYS A 236 -4.60 -25.38 -3.89
C LYS A 236 -4.43 -23.96 -3.33
N ASN A 237 -3.99 -23.02 -4.17
CA ASN A 237 -3.85 -21.62 -3.81
C ASN A 237 -5.23 -21.01 -3.46
N ARG A 238 -6.28 -21.32 -4.24
CA ARG A 238 -7.66 -20.90 -3.96
C ARG A 238 -8.20 -21.42 -2.64
N GLU A 239 -7.98 -22.69 -2.33
CA GLU A 239 -8.34 -23.27 -1.02
C GLU A 239 -7.68 -22.48 0.12
N THR A 240 -6.38 -22.19 -0.02
CA THR A 240 -5.63 -21.42 0.99
C THR A 240 -6.13 -19.97 1.09
N LYS A 241 -6.51 -19.34 -0.04
CA LYS A 241 -7.13 -18.00 -0.05
C LYS A 241 -8.42 -18.00 0.76
N GLN A 242 -9.28 -19.01 0.58
CA GLN A 242 -10.54 -19.08 1.31
C GLN A 242 -10.32 -19.10 2.82
N VAL A 243 -9.33 -19.87 3.31
CA VAL A 243 -8.98 -19.90 4.74
C VAL A 243 -8.58 -18.52 5.28
N PHE A 244 -7.77 -17.74 4.55
CA PHE A 244 -7.41 -16.39 4.98
C PHE A 244 -8.59 -15.42 4.93
N LEU A 245 -9.50 -15.62 3.97
CA LEU A 245 -10.69 -14.80 3.82
C LEU A 245 -11.68 -15.05 4.97
N ASP A 246 -11.94 -16.32 5.29
CA ASP A 246 -12.79 -16.72 6.41
C ASP A 246 -12.25 -16.17 7.73
N ARG A 247 -10.92 -16.26 7.94
CA ARG A 247 -10.28 -15.67 9.12
C ARG A 247 -10.40 -14.15 9.17
N THR A 248 -10.31 -13.49 8.02
CA THR A 248 -10.52 -12.03 7.92
C THR A 248 -11.94 -11.67 8.34
N PHE A 249 -12.96 -12.34 7.81
CA PHE A 249 -14.35 -12.07 8.18
C PHE A 249 -14.71 -12.51 9.60
N GLN A 250 -14.01 -13.49 10.16
CA GLN A 250 -14.12 -13.80 11.58
C GLN A 250 -13.65 -12.60 12.42
N MET A 251 -12.44 -12.08 12.16
CA MET A 251 -11.89 -10.93 12.89
C MET A 251 -12.70 -9.64 12.73
N LEU A 252 -13.41 -9.48 11.60
CA LEU A 252 -14.26 -8.31 11.37
C LEU A 252 -15.60 -8.37 12.13
N ARG A 253 -15.98 -9.54 12.65
CA ARG A 253 -17.21 -9.76 13.45
C ARG A 253 -16.95 -9.75 14.97
N GLU A 254 -15.70 -9.94 15.38
CA GLU A 254 -15.22 -9.84 16.76
C GLU A 254 -15.02 -8.37 17.16
#